data_AF-A0A160PNL4-F1
#
_entry.id   AF-A0A160PNL4-F1
#
_cell.length_a   1.000
_cell.length_b   1.000
_cell.length_c   1.000
_cell.angle_alpha   90.00
_cell.angle_beta   90.00
_cell.angle_gamma   90.00
#
_symmetry.space_group_name_H-M   'P 1'
#
loop_
_entity.id
_entity.type
_entity.pdbx_description
1 polymer ?
#
loop_
_entity_poly.entity_id
_entity_poly.type
_entity_poly.pdbx_seq_one_letter_code
_entity_poly.pdbx_strand_id
1 'polypeptide(L)' 'MNLRLTPQESQQLSELAAFEGKSKQQVITSLIKQEWEQVQARATTSNALDEIFSRRSALMERLKDA' A
#
# COMPACT_ATOMS: atom_id res chain seq x y z
N MET A 1 15.54 12.61 -5.81
CA MET A 1 15.12 11.33 -6.43
C MET A 1 14.93 11.59 -7.91
N ASN A 2 15.80 11.06 -8.78
CA ASN A 2 15.67 11.24 -10.23
C ASN A 2 14.88 10.05 -10.80
N LEU A 3 13.58 10.23 -10.98
CA LEU A 3 12.73 9.25 -11.67
C LEU A 3 13.09 9.28 -13.17
N ARG A 4 13.57 8.15 -13.69
CA ARG A 4 13.72 7.97 -15.14
C ARG A 4 12.35 7.64 -15.71
N LEU A 5 11.58 8.68 -16.01
CA LEU A 5 10.30 8.55 -16.69
C LEU A 5 10.53 8.52 -18.19
N THR A 6 9.78 7.67 -18.88
CA THR A 6 9.60 7.75 -20.33
C THR A 6 8.90 9.05 -20.71
N PRO A 7 9.00 9.48 -21.99
CA PRO A 7 8.29 10.67 -22.46
C PRO A 7 6.78 10.62 -22.21
N GLN A 8 6.16 9.43 -22.37
CA GLN A 8 4.74 9.24 -22.10
C GLN A 8 4.38 9.39 -20.61
N GLU A 9 5.16 8.79 -19.71
CA GLU A 9 4.93 8.92 -18.26
C GLU A 9 5.13 10.35 -17.77
N SER A 10 6.11 11.07 -18.33
CA SER A 10 6.33 12.48 -18.03
C SER A 10 5.14 13.35 -18.48
N GLN A 11 4.55 13.03 -19.64
CA GLN A 11 3.36 13.72 -20.14
C GLN A 11 2.15 13.45 -19.24
N GLN A 12 1.88 12.18 -18.92
CA GLN A 12 0.78 11.80 -18.00
C GLN A 12 0.92 12.48 -16.63
N LEU A 13 2.14 12.53 -16.08
CA LEU A 13 2.41 13.23 -14.83
C LEU A 13 2.16 14.74 -14.93
N SER A 14 2.46 15.33 -16.10
CA SER A 14 2.20 16.76 -16.36
C SER A 14 0.71 17.05 -16.42
N GLU A 15 -0.05 16.21 -17.11
CA GLU A 15 -1.50 16.30 -17.23
C GLU A 15 -2.17 16.14 -15.86
N LEU A 16 -1.73 15.15 -15.07
CA LEU A 16 -2.22 14.92 -13.72
C LEU A 16 -1.91 16.08 -12.77
N ALA A 17 -0.70 16.63 -12.85
CA ALA A 17 -0.30 17.81 -12.09
C ALA A 17 -1.12 19.05 -12.46
N ALA A 18 -1.38 19.26 -13.76
CA ALA A 18 -2.22 20.35 -14.24
C ALA A 18 -3.68 20.20 -13.79
N PHE A 19 -4.22 18.98 -13.84
CA PHE A 19 -5.58 18.67 -13.39
C PHE A 19 -5.77 18.92 -11.89
N GLU A 20 -4.81 18.50 -11.06
CA GLU A 20 -4.87 18.68 -9.60
C GLU A 20 -4.46 20.07 -9.12
N GLY A 21 -3.98 20.95 -10.01
CA GLY A 21 -3.44 22.26 -9.63
C GLY A 21 -2.17 22.16 -8.76
N LYS A 22 -1.42 21.07 -8.87
CA LYS A 22 -0.25 20.76 -8.04
C LYS A 22 1.03 20.73 -8.88
N SER A 23 2.18 20.86 -8.23
CA SER A 23 3.45 20.57 -8.87
C SER A 23 3.60 19.06 -9.15
N LYS A 24 4.35 18.71 -10.19
CA LYS A 24 4.74 17.31 -10.49
C LYS A 24 5.33 16.60 -9.27
N GLN A 25 6.14 17.30 -8.48
CA GLN A 25 6.77 16.78 -7.28
C GLN A 25 5.74 16.43 -6.19
N GLN A 26 4.72 17.28 -6.00
CA GLN A 26 3.63 17.02 -5.06
C GLN A 26 2.79 15.83 -5.50
N VAL A 27 2.47 15.73 -6.80
CA VAL A 27 1.75 14.58 -7.35
C VAL A 27 2.53 13.29 -7.14
N ILE A 28 3.83 13.26 -7.47
CA ILE A 28 4.70 12.10 -7.21
C ILE A 28 4.66 11.72 -5.72
N THR A 29 4.78 12.70 -4.83
CA THR A 29 4.79 12.45 -3.38
C THR A 29 3.46 11.88 -2.90
N SER A 30 2.35 12.40 -3.42
CA SER A 30 1.00 11.89 -3.13
C SER A 30 0.80 10.46 -3.64
N LEU A 31 1.23 10.16 -4.86
CA LEU A 31 1.13 8.81 -5.43
C LEU A 31 1.96 7.80 -4.64
N ILE A 32 3.20 8.14 -4.29
CA ILE A 32 4.06 7.26 -3.48
C ILE A 32 3.41 7.01 -2.11
N LYS A 33 2.88 8.06 -1.47
CA LYS A 33 2.21 7.93 -0.17
C LYS A 33 0.98 7.03 -0.27
N GLN A 34 0.16 7.21 -1.29
CA GLN A 34 -1.04 6.41 -1.51
C GLN A 34 -0.72 4.93 -1.74
N GLU A 35 0.28 4.64 -2.59
CA GLU A 35 0.73 3.26 -2.81
C GLU A 35 1.28 2.64 -1.52
N TRP A 36 2.08 3.39 -0.76
CA TRP A 36 2.59 2.91 0.53
C TRP A 36 1.47 2.62 1.52
N GLU A 37 0.48 3.51 1.65
CA GLU A 37 -0.69 3.31 2.50
C GLU A 37 -1.49 2.07 2.09
N GLN A 38 -1.66 1.84 0.79
CA GLN A 38 -2.36 0.66 0.28
C GLN A 38 -1.59 -0.63 0.60
N VAL A 39 -0.27 -0.64 0.43
CA VAL A 39 0.59 -1.77 0.76
C VAL A 39 0.56 -2.05 2.27
N GLN A 40 0.65 -1.01 3.10
CA GLN A 40 0.60 -1.15 4.56
C GLN A 40 -0.76 -1.64 5.05
N ALA A 41 -1.85 -1.15 4.46
CA ALA A 41 -3.19 -1.62 4.80
C ALA A 41 -3.32 -3.13 4.54
N ARG A 42 -2.85 -3.61 3.38
CA ARG A 42 -2.85 -5.04 3.04
C ARG A 42 -1.99 -5.87 4.00
N ALA A 43 -0.79 -5.39 4.32
CA ALA A 43 0.11 -6.07 5.26
C ALA A 43 -0.51 -6.17 6.67
N THR A 44 -1.13 -5.09 7.13
CA THR A 44 -1.80 -5.05 8.45
C THR A 44 -2.97 -6.03 8.50
N THR A 45 -3.78 -6.10 7.45
CA THR A 45 -4.87 -7.07 7.36
C THR A 45 -4.37 -8.51 7.37
N SER A 46 -3.30 -8.81 6.62
CA SER A 46 -2.71 -10.16 6.62
C SER A 46 -2.24 -10.56 8.02
N ASN A 47 -1.48 -9.67 8.67
CA ASN A 47 -0.94 -9.94 10.01
C ASN A 47 -2.06 -10.15 11.06
N ALA A 48 -3.13 -9.37 10.99
CA ALA A 48 -4.27 -9.53 11.90
C ALA A 48 -5.00 -10.86 11.68
N LEU A 49 -5.13 -11.31 10.43
CA LEU A 49 -5.72 -12.61 10.12
C LEU A 49 -4.83 -13.76 10.61
N ASP A 50 -3.52 -13.68 10.39
CA ASP A 50 -2.56 -14.69 10.85
C ASP A 50 -2.58 -14.84 12.38
N GLU A 51 -2.72 -13.72 13.11
CA GLU A 51 -2.85 -13.74 14.56
C GLU A 51 -4.14 -14.44 15.02
N ILE A 52 -5.27 -14.17 14.37
CA ILE A 52 -6.56 -14.82 14.68
C ILE A 52 -6.47 -16.33 14.41
N PHE A 53 -5.91 -16.73 13.27
CA PHE A 53 -5.73 -18.14 12.94
C PHE A 53 -4.80 -18.85 13.92
N SER A 54 -3.69 -18.23 14.30
CA SER A 54 -2.76 -18.77 15.30
C SER A 54 -3.45 -19.00 16.66
N ARG A 55 -4.18 -18.00 17.16
CA ARG A 55 -4.93 -18.11 18.42
C ARG A 55 -6.01 -19.19 18.36
N ARG A 56 -6.74 -19.29 17.24
CA ARG A 56 -7.77 -20.32 17.05
C ARG A 56 -7.17 -21.72 16.99
N SER A 57 -6.07 -21.91 16.26
CA SER A 57 -5.37 -23.20 16.16
C SER A 57 -4.85 -23.66 17.52
N ALA A 58 -4.27 -22.74 18.31
CA ALA A 58 -3.82 -23.05 19.67
C ALA A 58 -4.97 -23.46 20.60
N LEU A 59 -6.14 -22.80 20.49
CA LEU A 59 -7.33 -23.19 21.27
C LEU A 59 -7.90 -24.54 20.83
N MET A 60 -7.94 -24.81 19.52
CA MET A 60 -8.43 -26.08 18.98
C MET A 60 -7.55 -27.27 19.40
N GLU A 61 -6.23 -27.12 19.41
CA GLU A 61 -5.37 -28.21 19.91
C GLU A 61 -5.55 -28.44 21.41
N ARG A 62 -5.67 -27.37 22.21
CA ARG A 62 -5.97 -27.51 23.65
C ARG A 62 -7.30 -28.20 23.93
N LEU A 63 -8.30 -28.03 23.06
CA LEU A 63 -9.60 -28.70 23.17
C LEU A 63 -9.57 -30.15 22.66
N LYS A 64 -8.62 -30.51 21.79
CA LYS A 64 -8.46 -31.86 21.25
C LYS A 64 -7.69 -32.78 22.20
N ASP A 65 -6.77 -32.22 22.98
CA ASP A 65 -5.98 -32.95 23.99
C ASP A 65 -6.66 -33.05 25.37
N ALA A 66 -7.88 -32.52 25.53
CA ALA A 66 -8.70 -32.57 26.75
C ALA A 66 -9.81 -33.62 26.65
#